data_AF-A0A5B2VT59-F1
#
_entry.id   AF-A0A5B2VT59-F1
#
_cell.length_a   1.000
_cell.length_b   1.000
_cell.length_c   1.000
_cell.angle_alpha   90.00
_cell.angle_beta   90.00
_cell.angle_gamma   90.00
#
_symmetry.space_group_name_H-M   'P 1'
#
loop_
_entity.id
_entity.type
_entity.pdbx_description
1 polymer ?
#
loop_
_entity_poly.entity_id
_entity_poly.type
_entity_poly.pdbx_seq_one_letter_code
_entity_poly.pdbx_strand_id
1 'polypeptide(L)'
;MTADLSRQEFAADTPPRTLADKLNALFRLIRQSNGRKHTNAEVSRFCAEHTGQSFSREYMTQLRTGKATNPTKHNLEALARFFDVSPAYFF
;
A
#
# COMPACT_ATOMS: atom_id res chain seq x y z
N MET A 1 -40.14 -11.87 -14.37
CA MET A 1 -39.32 -10.77 -14.91
C MET A 1 -38.18 -10.55 -13.91
N THR A 2 -37.02 -11.13 -14.22
CA THR A 2 -35.65 -10.72 -13.83
C THR A 2 -35.33 -10.40 -12.36
N ALA A 3 -34.77 -11.42 -11.69
CA ALA A 3 -33.60 -11.44 -10.80
C ALA A 3 -33.36 -10.29 -9.79
N ASP A 4 -33.60 -10.67 -8.53
CA ASP A 4 -32.83 -10.33 -7.33
C ASP A 4 -31.33 -10.58 -7.54
N LEU A 5 -30.56 -9.58 -8.00
CA LEU A 5 -29.09 -9.61 -8.01
C LEU A 5 -28.52 -8.18 -8.08
N SER A 6 -28.40 -7.54 -6.94
CA SER A 6 -27.26 -6.67 -6.63
C SER A 6 -27.10 -6.65 -5.12
N ARG A 7 -26.98 -7.86 -4.55
CA ARG A 7 -26.18 -8.09 -3.36
C ARG A 7 -24.87 -7.39 -3.66
N GLN A 8 -24.66 -6.25 -3.02
CA GLN A 8 -23.35 -5.65 -2.91
C GLN A 8 -22.53 -6.75 -2.21
N GLU A 9 -21.90 -7.61 -3.00
CA GLU A 9 -20.85 -8.47 -2.53
C GLU A 9 -19.78 -7.49 -2.10
N PHE A 10 -19.85 -7.11 -0.81
CA PHE A 10 -18.71 -6.69 -0.04
C PHE A 10 -17.67 -7.75 -0.29
N ALA A 11 -16.85 -7.52 -1.32
CA ALA A 11 -15.78 -8.41 -1.72
C ALA A 11 -15.03 -8.73 -0.44
N ALA A 12 -15.16 -10.00 -0.06
CA ALA A 12 -14.93 -10.46 1.28
C ALA A 12 -13.61 -9.88 1.79
N ASP A 13 -13.71 -9.33 3.00
CA ASP A 13 -12.66 -8.85 3.88
C ASP A 13 -11.64 -9.98 4.10
N THR A 14 -10.91 -10.30 3.04
CA THR A 14 -9.81 -11.24 3.07
C THR A 14 -8.74 -10.48 3.82
N PRO A 15 -8.36 -10.91 5.04
CA PRO A 15 -7.31 -10.23 5.77
C PRO A 15 -6.10 -10.11 4.84
N PRO A 16 -5.45 -8.94 4.74
CA PRO A 16 -4.47 -8.68 3.70
C PRO A 16 -3.33 -9.70 3.79
N ARG A 17 -3.37 -10.71 2.90
CA ARG A 17 -2.47 -11.88 2.96
C ARG A 17 -1.11 -11.58 2.38
N THR A 18 -1.07 -10.70 1.37
CA THR A 18 0.16 -10.35 0.68
C THR A 18 0.62 -8.94 1.03
N LEU A 19 1.91 -8.65 0.83
CA LEU A 19 2.44 -7.30 0.91
C LEU A 19 1.67 -6.32 0.02
N ALA A 20 1.29 -6.76 -1.18
CA ALA A 20 0.50 -5.96 -2.12
C ALA A 20 -0.87 -5.59 -1.54
N ASP A 21 -1.56 -6.54 -0.89
CA ASP A 21 -2.85 -6.30 -0.26
C ASP A 21 -2.71 -5.32 0.91
N LYS A 22 -1.72 -5.54 1.77
CA LYS A 22 -1.39 -4.67 2.92
C LYS A 22 -1.13 -3.24 2.45
N LEU A 23 -0.31 -3.06 1.41
CA LEU A 23 -0.04 -1.75 0.82
C LEU A 23 -1.28 -1.11 0.22
N ASN A 24 -2.04 -1.85 -0.61
CA ASN A 24 -3.24 -1.33 -1.22
C ASN A 24 -4.30 -0.93 -0.18
N ALA A 25 -4.38 -1.64 0.95
CA ALA A 25 -5.22 -1.25 2.09
C ALA A 25 -4.76 0.10 2.68
N LEU A 26 -3.47 0.29 2.95
CA LEU A 26 -2.94 1.56 3.46
C LEU A 26 -3.25 2.74 2.53
N PHE A 27 -3.07 2.57 1.21
CA PHE A 27 -3.46 3.61 0.23
C PHE A 27 -4.97 3.89 0.17
N ARG A 28 -5.81 2.94 0.57
CA ARG A 28 -7.26 3.15 0.62
C ARG A 28 -7.68 3.86 1.90
N LEU A 29 -7.10 3.47 3.03
CA LEU A 29 -7.48 3.91 4.37
C LEU A 29 -6.87 5.26 4.74
N ILE A 30 -5.60 5.48 4.39
CA ILE A 30 -4.87 6.68 4.78
C ILE A 30 -4.94 7.71 3.64
N ARG A 31 -5.41 8.89 4.00
CA ARG A 31 -5.57 10.04 3.10
C ARG A 31 -4.66 11.17 3.56
N GLN A 32 -4.29 12.03 2.62
CA GLN A 32 -3.64 13.29 2.92
C GLN A 32 -4.59 14.18 3.76
N SER A 33 -4.03 15.20 4.42
CA SER A 33 -4.80 16.19 5.20
C SER A 33 -5.86 16.92 4.37
N ASN A 34 -5.66 17.05 3.06
CA ASN A 34 -6.60 17.62 2.10
C ASN A 34 -7.64 16.60 1.56
N GLY A 35 -7.67 15.37 2.08
CA GLY A 35 -8.56 14.29 1.64
C GLY A 35 -8.14 13.56 0.36
N ARG A 36 -7.04 13.94 -0.29
CA ARG A 36 -6.55 13.27 -1.50
C ARG A 36 -5.91 11.93 -1.18
N LYS A 37 -5.95 11.01 -2.16
CA LYS A 37 -5.22 9.74 -2.10
C LYS A 37 -3.73 10.00 -2.27
N HIS A 38 -2.90 9.28 -1.52
CA HIS A 38 -1.46 9.24 -1.78
C HIS A 38 -1.18 8.63 -3.16
N THR A 39 -0.16 9.16 -3.82
CA THR A 39 0.32 8.67 -5.12
C THR A 39 1.59 7.83 -4.93
N ASN A 40 1.84 6.89 -5.84
CA ASN A 40 3.06 6.09 -5.78
C ASN A 40 4.34 6.95 -5.83
N ALA A 41 4.30 8.10 -6.51
CA ALA A 41 5.42 9.02 -6.64
C ALA A 41 5.75 9.73 -5.31
N GLU A 42 4.73 10.15 -4.58
CA GLU A 42 4.89 10.77 -3.25
C GLU A 42 5.50 9.77 -2.27
N VAL A 43 4.96 8.54 -2.21
CA VAL A 43 5.47 7.51 -1.29
C VAL A 43 6.89 7.11 -1.66
N SER A 44 7.18 6.88 -2.94
CA SER A 44 8.53 6.50 -3.38
C SER A 44 9.55 7.58 -3.07
N ARG A 45 9.20 8.85 -3.28
CA ARG A 45 10.08 9.99 -2.97
C ARG A 45 10.40 10.05 -1.48
N PHE A 46 9.38 9.94 -0.63
CA PHE A 46 9.59 9.92 0.82
C PHE A 46 10.48 8.76 1.24
N CYS A 47 10.24 7.55 0.72
CA CYS A 47 11.06 6.39 1.05
C CYS A 47 12.52 6.57 0.60
N ALA A 48 12.76 7.14 -0.58
CA ALA A 48 14.11 7.40 -1.07
C ALA A 48 14.86 8.42 -0.20
N GLU A 49 14.18 9.52 0.16
CA GLU A 49 14.75 10.56 1.04
C GLU A 49 15.01 10.03 2.46
N HIS A 50 14.10 9.20 3.00
CA HIS A 50 14.20 8.67 4.36
C HIS A 50 15.22 7.55 4.52
N THR A 51 15.38 6.70 3.50
CA THR A 51 16.34 5.58 3.53
C THR A 51 17.72 5.96 3.02
N GLY A 52 17.85 7.05 2.27
CA GLY A 52 19.06 7.38 1.52
C GLY A 52 19.38 6.40 0.39
N GLN A 53 18.41 5.54 0.02
CA GLN A 53 18.55 4.53 -1.03
C GLN A 53 17.59 4.79 -2.19
N SER A 54 17.90 4.23 -3.36
CA SER A 54 17.03 4.31 -4.52
C SER A 54 15.69 3.60 -4.26
N PHE A 55 14.61 4.36 -4.19
CA PHE A 55 13.25 3.85 -4.12
C PHE A 55 12.41 4.51 -5.22
N SER A 56 12.19 3.80 -6.33
CA SER A 56 11.51 4.36 -7.50
C SER A 56 9.98 4.22 -7.46
N ARG A 57 9.29 5.05 -8.24
CA ARG A 57 7.84 4.97 -8.46
C ARG A 57 7.44 3.62 -9.07
N GLU A 58 8.26 3.11 -9.98
CA GLU A 58 8.08 1.83 -10.66
C GLU A 58 8.17 0.68 -9.66
N TYR A 59 9.18 0.71 -8.78
CA TYR A 59 9.32 -0.27 -7.71
C TYR A 59 8.09 -0.25 -6.78
N MET A 60 7.59 0.94 -6.41
CA MET A 60 6.37 1.06 -5.63
C MET A 60 5.15 0.43 -6.33
N THR A 61 5.04 0.63 -7.64
CA THR A 61 3.97 0.02 -8.45
C THR A 61 4.11 -1.51 -8.50
N GLN A 62 5.33 -2.03 -8.60
CA GLN A 62 5.61 -3.47 -8.54
C GLN A 62 5.24 -4.07 -7.19
N LEU A 63 5.55 -3.40 -6.08
CA LEU A 63 5.15 -3.84 -4.74
C LEU A 63 3.62 -3.92 -4.59
N ARG A 64 2.92 -2.90 -5.08
CA ARG A 64 1.44 -2.82 -5.03
C ARG A 64 0.72 -3.80 -5.95
N THR A 65 1.39 -4.29 -6.98
CA THR A 65 0.86 -5.28 -7.93
C THR A 65 1.35 -6.70 -7.63
N GLY A 66 2.20 -6.87 -6.61
CA GLY A 66 2.80 -8.16 -6.26
C GLY A 66 3.88 -8.64 -7.22
N LYS A 67 4.30 -7.83 -8.21
CA LYS A 67 5.44 -8.15 -9.09
C LYS A 67 6.77 -8.17 -8.33
N ALA A 68 6.88 -7.33 -7.31
CA ALA A 68 7.93 -7.40 -6.30
C ALA A 68 7.29 -7.69 -4.95
N THR A 69 7.85 -8.63 -4.20
CA THR A 69 7.28 -9.08 -2.91
C THR A 69 8.28 -9.05 -1.76
N ASN A 70 9.57 -8.87 -2.06
CA ASN A 70 10.65 -8.93 -1.07
C ASN A 70 11.42 -7.60 -0.97
N PRO A 71 10.79 -6.53 -0.43
CA PRO A 71 11.52 -5.33 -0.06
C PRO A 71 12.45 -5.57 1.13
N THR A 72 13.52 -4.79 1.22
CA THR A 72 14.40 -4.78 2.39
C THR A 72 13.62 -4.33 3.64
N LYS A 73 14.13 -4.72 4.82
CA LYS A 73 13.55 -4.26 6.09
C LYS A 73 13.51 -2.72 6.20
N HIS A 74 14.58 -2.04 5.74
CA HIS A 74 14.61 -0.58 5.71
C HIS A 74 13.52 0.04 4.84
N ASN A 75 13.24 -0.57 3.68
CA ASN A 75 12.16 -0.13 2.80
C ASN A 75 10.78 -0.30 3.46
N LEU A 76 10.57 -1.41 4.18
CA LEU A 76 9.33 -1.63 4.94
C LEU A 76 9.18 -0.65 6.10
N GLU A 77 10.26 -0.34 6.82
CA GLU A 77 10.25 0.66 7.89
C GLU A 77 9.93 2.06 7.36
N ALA A 78 10.47 2.44 6.20
CA ALA A 78 10.16 3.71 5.56
C ALA A 78 8.69 3.80 5.12
N LEU A 79 8.16 2.72 4.55
CA LEU A 79 6.74 2.61 4.21
C LEU A 79 5.86 2.72 5.46
N ALA A 80 6.25 2.04 6.54
CA ALA A 80 5.53 2.08 7.82
C ALA A 80 5.48 3.51 8.39
N ARG A 81 6.62 4.21 8.37
CA ARG A 81 6.72 5.61 8.79
C ARG A 81 5.88 6.54 7.92
N PHE A 82 5.87 6.36 6.60
CA PHE A 82 5.06 7.19 5.70
C PHE A 82 3.57 7.08 6.02
N PHE A 83 3.09 5.87 6.25
CA PHE A 83 1.69 5.58 6.56
C PHE A 83 1.35 5.71 8.04
N ASP A 84 2.31 6.10 8.89
CA ASP A 84 2.15 6.18 10.34
C ASP A 84 1.58 4.88 10.96
N VAL A 85 2.12 3.74 10.53
CA VAL A 85 1.78 2.41 11.05
C VAL A 85 3.02 1.72 11.65
N SER A 86 2.79 0.72 12.50
CA SER A 86 3.88 -0.12 13.00
C SER A 86 4.51 -0.94 11.86
N PRO A 87 5.86 -1.04 11.76
CA PRO A 87 6.52 -1.93 10.79
C PRO A 87 6.07 -3.39 10.89
N ALA A 88 5.63 -3.82 12.09
CA ALA A 88 5.06 -5.15 12.34
C ALA A 88 3.85 -5.46 11.45
N TYR A 89 3.14 -4.44 10.93
CA TYR A 89 2.01 -4.62 10.03
C TYR A 89 2.39 -5.37 8.75
N PHE A 90 3.63 -5.22 8.27
CA PHE A 90 4.08 -5.84 7.02
C PHE A 90 4.51 -7.31 7.17
N PHE A 91 4.83 -7.75 8.38
CA PHE A 91 5.18 -9.13 8.70
C PHE A 91 3.93 -9.97 9.00
#